data_AF-A0A069DBZ2-F1
#
_entry.id   AF-A0A069DBZ2-F1
#
_cell.length_a   1.000
_cell.length_b   1.000
_cell.length_c   1.000
_cell.angle_alpha   90.00
_cell.angle_beta   90.00
_cell.angle_gamma   90.00
#
_symmetry.space_group_name_H-M   'P 1'
#
loop_
_entity.id
_entity.type
_entity.pdbx_description
1 polymer ?
#
loop_
_entity_poly.entity_id
_entity_poly.type
_entity_poly.pdbx_seq_one_letter_code
_entity_poly.pdbx_strand_id
1 'polypeptide(L)'
;MPHIDPKTGKLAEVNLIERRNVLPDQHTVVKRQGIWLPNWNVSSKAYRSNYVLVNSGGIGLFSATTPLILAKKFTVANYVNFSHTYGQPIIHGKTVSESNADRKRLANEIANAAQNKVVITGIEDEVDIKTFTMSNSEKIYTSLIEFVNREVSNLILGSESMAGATQSYVGSTKAHQDIFRERIEVYRRYIENIMNEEVMPRLVAMGYIPEGLEFKYSNRIEMNNEDRIKLYQLITDKYEVSADEIEKEFGINVGKQLNAVPMTSGGVSSGIGSKSNNDRRVMSDEEYYKRYGHSRSSQIANFLKQ
;
A
#
# COMPACT_ATOMS: atom_id res chain seq x y z
N MET A 1 -34.40 2.94 12.57
CA MET A 1 -34.22 4.22 11.84
C MET A 1 -33.09 4.96 12.53
N PRO A 2 -32.20 5.67 11.80
CA PRO A 2 -30.98 6.20 12.39
C PRO A 2 -31.33 7.13 13.53
N HIS A 3 -30.80 6.84 14.70
CA HIS A 3 -30.91 7.72 15.86
C HIS A 3 -30.19 9.01 15.46
N ILE A 4 -30.91 10.13 15.40
CA ILE A 4 -30.31 11.44 15.21
C ILE A 4 -29.90 11.91 16.61
N ASP A 5 -28.68 12.40 16.76
CA ASP A 5 -28.24 12.99 18.02
C ASP A 5 -28.99 14.32 18.22
N PRO A 6 -29.78 14.46 19.30
CA PRO A 6 -30.58 15.66 19.56
C PRO A 6 -29.75 16.93 19.75
N LYS A 7 -28.44 16.81 20.03
CA LYS A 7 -27.55 17.97 20.21
C LYS A 7 -26.96 18.47 18.90
N THR A 8 -26.64 17.57 17.98
CA THR A 8 -25.91 17.92 16.75
C THR A 8 -26.81 17.90 15.51
N GLY A 9 -28.01 17.33 15.60
CA GLY A 9 -28.91 17.16 14.45
C GLY A 9 -28.35 16.19 13.40
N LYS A 10 -27.32 15.41 13.76
CA LYS A 10 -26.55 14.52 12.89
C LYS A 10 -26.77 13.06 13.28
N LEU A 11 -26.40 12.11 12.40
CA LEU A 11 -26.39 10.68 12.68
C LEU A 11 -25.62 10.38 13.97
N ALA A 12 -26.26 9.70 14.93
CA ALA A 12 -25.65 9.38 16.22
C ALA A 12 -24.56 8.30 16.12
N GLU A 13 -24.70 7.38 15.17
CA GLU A 13 -23.72 6.32 14.92
C GLU A 13 -23.62 5.99 13.42
N VAL A 14 -22.39 5.71 12.99
CA VAL A 14 -22.10 5.17 11.65
C VAL A 14 -21.48 3.79 11.86
N ASN A 15 -22.27 2.76 11.60
CA ASN A 15 -21.85 1.38 11.78
C ASN A 15 -21.52 0.74 10.43
N LEU A 16 -20.37 0.07 10.37
CA LEU A 16 -20.00 -0.76 9.23
C LEU A 16 -20.69 -2.12 9.36
N ILE A 17 -21.48 -2.49 8.35
CA ILE A 17 -22.04 -3.84 8.27
C ILE A 17 -20.92 -4.82 7.92
N GLU A 18 -20.81 -5.90 8.67
CA GLU A 18 -19.83 -6.95 8.40
C GLU A 18 -20.01 -7.50 6.98
N ARG A 19 -18.92 -7.48 6.18
CA ARG A 19 -18.95 -7.88 4.76
C ARG A 19 -19.47 -9.30 4.53
N ARG A 20 -19.28 -10.21 5.49
CA ARG A 20 -19.76 -11.60 5.44
C ARG A 20 -21.29 -11.71 5.37
N ASN A 21 -21.96 -10.67 5.84
CA ASN A 21 -23.41 -10.60 5.95
C ASN A 21 -24.04 -9.79 4.79
N VAL A 22 -23.22 -9.27 3.87
CA VAL A 22 -23.68 -8.52 2.69
C VAL A 22 -23.62 -9.45 1.48
N LEU A 23 -24.70 -9.55 0.74
CA LEU A 23 -24.81 -10.26 -0.54
C LEU A 23 -24.91 -9.21 -1.66
N PRO A 24 -23.80 -8.80 -2.27
CA PRO A 24 -23.76 -7.66 -3.18
C PRO A 24 -24.66 -7.84 -4.41
N ASP A 25 -24.59 -9.02 -5.04
CA ASP A 25 -25.36 -9.30 -6.27
C ASP A 25 -26.87 -9.32 -6.03
N GLN A 26 -27.29 -9.68 -4.81
CA GLN A 26 -28.69 -9.72 -4.41
C GLN A 26 -29.17 -8.43 -3.75
N HIS A 27 -28.30 -7.41 -3.63
CA HIS A 27 -28.57 -6.15 -2.93
C HIS A 27 -29.15 -6.35 -1.52
N THR A 28 -28.76 -7.42 -0.85
CA THR A 28 -29.40 -7.90 0.38
C THR A 28 -28.39 -8.06 1.49
N VAL A 29 -28.75 -7.62 2.68
CA VAL A 29 -28.00 -7.85 3.92
C VAL A 29 -28.75 -8.87 4.77
N VAL A 30 -28.03 -9.85 5.31
CA VAL A 30 -28.55 -10.83 6.25
C VAL A 30 -28.05 -10.54 7.66
N LYS A 31 -28.71 -11.07 8.69
CA LYS A 31 -28.25 -10.87 10.09
C LYS A 31 -26.97 -11.61 10.39
N ARG A 32 -26.82 -12.81 9.82
CA ARG A 32 -25.68 -13.70 10.01
C ARG A 32 -25.49 -14.55 8.76
N GLN A 33 -24.24 -14.73 8.36
CA GLN A 33 -23.87 -15.65 7.29
C GLN A 33 -24.50 -17.03 7.50
N GLY A 34 -25.15 -17.55 6.47
CA GLY A 34 -25.82 -18.86 6.49
C GLY A 34 -27.28 -18.85 6.95
N ILE A 35 -27.82 -17.72 7.44
CA ILE A 35 -29.24 -17.57 7.79
C ILE A 35 -29.88 -16.56 6.84
N TRP A 36 -30.88 -17.00 6.06
CA TRP A 36 -31.54 -16.13 5.08
C TRP A 36 -32.49 -15.11 5.73
N LEU A 37 -33.25 -15.49 6.75
CA LEU A 37 -34.22 -14.60 7.41
C LEU A 37 -33.76 -14.23 8.82
N PRO A 38 -33.87 -12.96 9.23
CA PRO A 38 -34.35 -11.81 8.46
C PRO A 38 -33.33 -11.32 7.43
N ASN A 39 -33.84 -10.85 6.28
CA ASN A 39 -33.08 -10.17 5.24
C ASN A 39 -33.53 -8.71 5.08
N TRP A 40 -32.62 -7.86 4.61
CA TRP A 40 -32.87 -6.46 4.34
C TRP A 40 -32.40 -6.11 2.94
N ASN A 41 -33.32 -5.73 2.07
CA ASN A 41 -33.01 -5.30 0.71
C ASN A 41 -32.60 -3.81 0.73
N VAL A 42 -31.32 -3.55 0.47
CA VAL A 42 -30.69 -2.22 0.53
C VAL A 42 -31.25 -1.28 -0.54
N SER A 43 -31.74 -1.83 -1.66
CA SER A 43 -32.34 -1.06 -2.76
C SER A 43 -33.77 -0.59 -2.47
N SER A 44 -34.40 -1.06 -1.38
CA SER A 44 -35.75 -0.62 -1.01
C SER A 44 -35.76 0.86 -0.60
N LYS A 45 -36.92 1.52 -0.82
CA LYS A 45 -37.11 2.96 -0.53
C LYS A 45 -36.76 3.34 0.92
N ALA A 46 -36.92 2.40 1.86
CA ALA A 46 -36.61 2.61 3.27
C ALA A 46 -35.10 2.76 3.56
N TYR A 47 -34.23 2.15 2.75
CA TYR A 47 -32.79 2.08 2.99
C TYR A 47 -31.95 2.82 1.96
N ARG A 48 -32.46 3.01 0.73
CA ARG A 48 -31.73 3.63 -0.39
C ARG A 48 -31.14 5.01 -0.09
N SER A 49 -31.77 5.80 0.79
CA SER A 49 -31.27 7.13 1.16
C SER A 49 -30.05 7.09 2.07
N ASN A 50 -29.94 6.07 2.93
CA ASN A 50 -28.97 6.05 4.04
C ASN A 50 -27.88 5.00 3.87
N TYR A 51 -28.08 4.02 2.99
CA TYR A 51 -27.12 2.94 2.73
C TYR A 51 -26.58 3.03 1.32
N VAL A 52 -25.26 2.80 1.20
CA VAL A 52 -24.55 2.72 -0.08
C VAL A 52 -24.03 1.30 -0.23
N LEU A 53 -24.37 0.66 -1.34
CA LEU A 53 -23.81 -0.62 -1.73
C LEU A 53 -22.84 -0.37 -2.89
N VAL A 54 -21.55 -0.57 -2.63
CA VAL A 54 -20.53 -0.52 -3.67
C VAL A 54 -20.27 -1.95 -4.15
N ASN A 55 -20.71 -2.27 -5.37
CA ASN A 55 -20.41 -3.55 -6.01
C ASN A 55 -19.41 -3.33 -7.16
N SER A 56 -18.19 -3.82 -6.99
CA SER A 56 -17.16 -3.82 -8.04
C SER A 56 -17.29 -4.99 -9.02
N GLY A 57 -18.25 -5.89 -8.80
CA GLY A 57 -18.46 -7.11 -9.57
C GLY A 57 -17.48 -8.24 -9.20
N GLY A 58 -17.94 -9.49 -9.43
CA GLY A 58 -17.16 -10.72 -9.27
C GLY A 58 -16.71 -11.04 -7.83
N ILE A 59 -16.03 -12.17 -7.68
CA ILE A 59 -15.48 -12.63 -6.38
C ILE A 59 -14.09 -11.98 -6.11
N GLY A 60 -13.67 -11.04 -6.96
CA GLY A 60 -12.46 -10.24 -6.83
C GLY A 60 -11.14 -11.00 -7.02
N LEU A 61 -10.04 -10.26 -6.89
CA LEU A 61 -8.65 -10.77 -6.97
C LEU A 61 -8.35 -11.89 -5.96
N PHE A 62 -9.05 -11.91 -4.82
CA PHE A 62 -8.89 -12.92 -3.79
C PHE A 62 -9.39 -14.30 -4.23
N SER A 63 -10.47 -14.37 -5.01
CA SER A 63 -10.94 -15.65 -5.56
C SER A 63 -9.93 -16.25 -6.55
N ALA A 64 -9.33 -15.41 -7.39
CA ALA A 64 -8.32 -15.84 -8.36
C ALA A 64 -7.02 -16.32 -7.69
N THR A 65 -6.63 -15.70 -6.56
CA THR A 65 -5.43 -16.09 -5.80
C THR A 65 -5.66 -17.28 -4.85
N THR A 66 -6.90 -17.62 -4.53
CA THR A 66 -7.22 -18.66 -3.54
C THR A 66 -6.60 -20.03 -3.88
N PRO A 67 -6.73 -20.57 -5.11
CA PRO A 67 -6.11 -21.86 -5.45
C PRO A 67 -4.60 -21.86 -5.30
N LEU A 68 -3.93 -20.76 -5.69
CA LEU A 68 -2.48 -20.60 -5.57
C LEU A 68 -2.03 -20.58 -4.11
N ILE A 69 -2.73 -19.81 -3.26
CA ILE A 69 -2.42 -19.73 -1.83
C ILE A 69 -2.62 -21.09 -1.14
N LEU A 70 -3.70 -21.82 -1.49
CA LEU A 70 -3.94 -23.17 -0.99
C LEU A 70 -2.81 -24.11 -1.41
N ALA A 71 -2.43 -24.10 -2.70
CA ALA A 71 -1.32 -24.91 -3.21
C ALA A 71 -0.01 -24.61 -2.46
N LYS A 72 0.31 -23.34 -2.23
CA LYS A 72 1.48 -22.95 -1.43
C LYS A 72 1.40 -23.47 0.01
N LYS A 73 0.24 -23.35 0.67
CA LYS A 73 0.06 -23.85 2.05
C LYS A 73 0.26 -25.36 2.14
N PHE A 74 -0.30 -26.12 1.21
CA PHE A 74 -0.08 -27.57 1.13
C PHE A 74 1.39 -27.91 0.83
N THR A 75 2.03 -27.17 -0.07
CA THR A 75 3.44 -27.36 -0.44
C THR A 75 4.36 -27.13 0.76
N VAL A 76 4.12 -26.08 1.55
CA VAL A 76 4.88 -25.79 2.77
C VAL A 76 4.69 -26.89 3.81
N ALA A 77 3.46 -27.37 4.02
CA ALA A 77 3.19 -28.48 4.94
C ALA A 77 3.93 -29.76 4.50
N ASN A 78 3.89 -30.09 3.21
CA ASN A 78 4.61 -31.23 2.66
C ASN A 78 6.14 -31.06 2.75
N TYR A 79 6.65 -29.84 2.56
CA TYR A 79 8.07 -29.55 2.71
C TYR A 79 8.55 -29.76 4.16
N VAL A 80 7.75 -29.36 5.15
CA VAL A 80 8.06 -29.62 6.57
C VAL A 80 7.99 -31.11 6.91
N ASN A 81 7.01 -31.83 6.37
CA ASN A 81 6.93 -33.29 6.55
C ASN A 81 8.10 -34.02 5.86
N PHE A 82 8.51 -33.53 4.69
CA PHE A 82 9.67 -34.01 3.98
C PHE A 82 10.94 -33.77 4.81
N SER A 83 11.15 -32.56 5.34
CA SER A 83 12.35 -32.28 6.15
C SER A 83 12.39 -33.14 7.42
N HIS A 84 11.25 -33.44 8.04
CA HIS A 84 11.20 -34.37 9.18
C HIS A 84 11.53 -35.81 8.79
N THR A 85 10.94 -36.32 7.69
CA THR A 85 11.10 -37.72 7.27
C THR A 85 12.49 -38.01 6.71
N TYR A 86 13.04 -37.08 5.95
CA TYR A 86 14.33 -37.25 5.28
C TYR A 86 15.51 -36.65 6.05
N GLY A 87 15.24 -35.75 7.01
CA GLY A 87 16.25 -35.27 7.95
C GLY A 87 16.64 -36.32 9.00
N GLN A 88 15.80 -37.33 9.21
CA GLN A 88 16.08 -38.45 10.10
C GLN A 88 16.51 -39.67 9.27
N PRO A 89 17.72 -40.22 9.48
CA PRO A 89 18.14 -41.42 8.78
C PRO A 89 17.33 -42.63 9.26
N ILE A 90 17.10 -43.58 8.35
CA ILE A 90 16.52 -44.87 8.74
C ILE A 90 17.66 -45.72 9.30
N ILE A 91 17.55 -46.08 10.58
CA ILE A 91 18.50 -46.97 11.24
C ILE A 91 17.97 -48.40 11.12
N HIS A 92 18.70 -49.24 10.39
CA HIS A 92 18.40 -50.66 10.26
C HIS A 92 19.36 -51.43 11.17
N GLY A 93 18.88 -51.87 12.33
CA GLY A 93 19.62 -52.78 13.21
C GLY A 93 19.35 -54.24 12.83
N LYS A 94 20.39 -55.00 12.53
CA LYS A 94 20.32 -56.45 12.38
C LYS A 94 20.84 -57.09 13.66
N THR A 95 20.15 -58.12 14.13
CA THR A 95 20.62 -58.93 15.26
C THR A 95 20.37 -60.40 14.98
N VAL A 96 21.27 -61.23 15.47
CA VAL A 96 21.21 -62.70 15.37
C VAL A 96 20.27 -63.32 16.42
N SER A 97 19.84 -62.55 17.44
CA SER A 97 18.96 -63.06 18.50
C SER A 97 17.49 -63.23 18.05
N GLU A 98 16.92 -64.40 18.33
CA GLU A 98 15.49 -64.70 18.11
C GLU A 98 14.58 -64.24 19.26
N SER A 99 15.16 -63.87 20.40
CA SER A 99 14.43 -63.43 21.58
C SER A 99 13.76 -62.06 21.37
N ASN A 100 12.45 -61.99 21.62
CA ASN A 100 11.67 -60.74 21.53
C ASN A 100 12.13 -59.70 22.57
N ALA A 101 12.64 -60.15 23.72
CA ALA A 101 13.14 -59.26 24.76
C ALA A 101 14.41 -58.51 24.31
N ASP A 102 15.32 -59.20 23.64
CA ASP A 102 16.59 -58.61 23.18
C ASP A 102 16.37 -57.70 21.98
N ARG A 103 15.45 -58.07 21.07
CA ARG A 103 15.02 -57.18 19.97
C ARG A 103 14.41 -55.87 20.48
N LYS A 104 13.64 -55.91 21.56
CA LYS A 104 13.09 -54.69 22.19
C LYS A 104 14.16 -53.85 22.88
N ARG A 105 15.15 -54.47 23.53
CA ARG A 105 16.29 -53.75 24.11
C ARG A 105 17.10 -53.04 23.04
N LEU A 106 17.46 -53.75 21.96
CA LEU A 106 18.17 -53.18 20.82
C LEU A 106 17.38 -52.06 20.14
N ALA A 107 16.06 -52.21 19.97
CA ALA A 107 15.21 -51.15 19.43
C ALA A 107 15.21 -49.89 20.30
N ASN A 108 15.17 -50.04 21.63
CA ASN A 108 15.25 -48.92 22.56
C ASN A 108 16.64 -48.27 22.56
N GLU A 109 17.71 -49.06 22.45
CA GLU A 109 19.09 -48.55 22.32
C GLU A 109 19.27 -47.78 21.01
N ILE A 110 18.75 -48.29 19.89
CA ILE A 110 18.75 -47.60 18.59
C ILE A 110 17.94 -46.30 18.66
N ALA A 111 16.76 -46.31 19.30
CA ALA A 111 15.94 -45.11 19.46
C ALA A 111 16.64 -44.03 20.30
N ASN A 112 17.28 -44.41 21.41
CA ASN A 112 18.10 -43.50 22.22
C ASN A 112 19.32 -42.99 21.44
N ALA A 113 19.91 -43.83 20.61
CA ALA A 113 21.07 -43.46 19.81
C ALA A 113 20.72 -42.56 18.62
N ALA A 114 19.52 -42.67 18.05
CA ALA A 114 19.03 -41.75 17.03
C ALA A 114 19.01 -40.29 17.58
N GLN A 115 18.76 -40.13 18.88
CA GLN A 115 18.77 -38.82 19.55
C GLN A 115 20.16 -38.39 20.03
N ASN A 116 20.92 -39.31 20.65
CA ASN A 116 22.19 -39.00 21.31
C ASN A 116 23.43 -39.20 20.41
N LYS A 117 23.26 -39.71 19.20
CA LYS A 117 24.31 -39.99 18.19
C LYS A 117 25.42 -40.94 18.65
N VAL A 118 25.19 -41.73 19.71
CA VAL A 118 26.13 -42.71 20.26
C VAL A 118 25.40 -44.04 20.41
N VAL A 119 25.93 -45.09 19.77
CA VAL A 119 25.46 -46.48 19.88
C VAL A 119 26.62 -47.33 20.39
N ILE A 120 26.36 -48.23 21.33
CA ILE A 120 27.32 -49.27 21.76
C ILE A 120 26.64 -50.61 21.49
N THR A 121 27.05 -51.31 20.43
CA THR A 121 26.51 -52.64 20.09
C THR A 121 27.49 -53.76 20.40
N GLY A 122 26.99 -55.01 20.42
CA GLY A 122 27.83 -56.20 20.42
C GLY A 122 28.66 -56.31 19.13
N ILE A 123 29.77 -57.04 19.19
CA ILE A 123 30.72 -57.20 18.05
C ILE A 123 30.04 -57.84 16.82
N GLU A 124 28.99 -58.64 17.03
CA GLU A 124 28.25 -59.36 15.97
C GLU A 124 27.00 -58.62 15.48
N ASP A 125 26.60 -57.51 16.12
CA ASP A 125 25.42 -56.74 15.71
C ASP A 125 25.80 -55.68 14.67
N GLU A 126 25.14 -55.71 13.52
CA GLU A 126 25.33 -54.72 12.45
C GLU A 126 24.27 -53.61 12.53
N VAL A 127 24.73 -52.36 12.54
CA VAL A 127 23.86 -51.17 12.40
C VAL A 127 24.16 -50.49 11.07
N ASP A 128 23.21 -50.55 10.15
CA ASP A 128 23.28 -49.86 8.85
C ASP A 128 22.46 -48.57 8.90
N ILE A 129 23.11 -47.43 8.63
CA ILE A 129 22.48 -46.12 8.57
C ILE A 129 22.21 -45.81 7.11
N LYS A 130 20.96 -46.03 6.69
CA LYS A 130 20.52 -45.71 5.34
C LYS A 130 20.18 -44.22 5.27
N THR A 131 21.12 -43.45 4.74
CA THR A 131 20.88 -42.04 4.39
C THR A 131 20.29 -41.96 2.99
N PHE A 132 19.24 -41.16 2.82
CA PHE A 132 18.69 -40.90 1.50
C PHE A 132 19.57 -39.89 0.76
N THR A 133 20.22 -40.32 -0.32
CA THR A 133 20.85 -39.41 -1.30
C THR A 133 19.79 -38.85 -2.25
N MET A 134 18.90 -38.01 -1.73
CA MET A 134 17.94 -37.27 -2.57
C MET A 134 18.58 -35.98 -3.07
N SER A 135 19.19 -36.03 -4.25
CA SER A 135 19.58 -34.81 -4.96
C SER A 135 18.31 -34.10 -5.48
N ASN A 136 18.24 -32.78 -5.34
CA ASN A 136 17.18 -31.89 -5.89
C ASN A 136 15.75 -31.96 -5.33
N SER A 137 15.44 -32.76 -4.30
CA SER A 137 14.04 -32.86 -3.81
C SER A 137 13.55 -31.59 -3.10
N GLU A 138 14.44 -30.85 -2.44
CA GLU A 138 14.15 -29.52 -1.89
C GLU A 138 13.72 -28.52 -2.97
N LYS A 139 14.40 -28.54 -4.12
CA LYS A 139 14.20 -27.55 -5.20
C LYS A 139 12.80 -27.62 -5.81
N ILE A 140 12.14 -28.78 -5.76
CA ILE A 140 10.77 -28.94 -6.26
C ILE A 140 9.79 -28.14 -5.39
N TYR A 141 9.95 -28.19 -4.06
CA TYR A 141 9.09 -27.46 -3.14
C TYR A 141 9.38 -25.96 -3.18
N THR A 142 10.65 -25.55 -3.20
CA THR A 142 11.02 -24.13 -3.25
C THR A 142 10.60 -23.48 -4.56
N SER A 143 10.82 -24.13 -5.72
CA SER A 143 10.42 -23.61 -7.02
C SER A 143 8.91 -23.42 -7.16
N LEU A 144 8.10 -24.34 -6.61
CA LEU A 144 6.65 -24.19 -6.60
C LEU A 144 6.20 -23.03 -5.70
N ILE A 145 6.84 -22.84 -4.54
CA ILE A 145 6.57 -21.71 -3.65
C ILE A 145 6.92 -20.38 -4.33
N GLU A 146 8.07 -20.31 -5.00
CA GLU A 146 8.50 -19.13 -5.76
C GLU A 146 7.56 -18.81 -6.91
N PHE A 147 7.15 -19.82 -7.68
CA PHE A 147 6.16 -19.66 -8.75
C PHE A 147 4.86 -19.06 -8.21
N VAL A 148 4.32 -19.61 -7.11
CA VAL A 148 3.10 -19.07 -6.49
C VAL A 148 3.29 -17.63 -6.02
N ASN A 149 4.42 -17.31 -5.39
CA ASN A 149 4.71 -15.95 -4.94
C ASN A 149 4.74 -14.96 -6.10
N ARG A 150 5.36 -15.36 -7.22
CA ARG A 150 5.47 -14.57 -8.45
C ARG A 150 4.11 -14.29 -9.06
N GLU A 151 3.28 -15.33 -9.24
CA GLU A 151 1.92 -15.20 -9.77
C GLU A 151 1.02 -14.32 -8.88
N VAL A 152 1.07 -14.52 -7.56
CA VAL A 152 0.28 -13.72 -6.60
C VAL A 152 0.74 -12.25 -6.59
N SER A 153 2.05 -12.01 -6.64
CA SER A 153 2.62 -10.65 -6.76
C SER A 153 2.16 -9.99 -8.06
N ASN A 154 2.28 -10.68 -9.19
CA ASN A 154 1.86 -10.16 -10.49
C ASN A 154 0.39 -9.78 -10.51
N LEU A 155 -0.48 -10.61 -9.93
CA LEU A 155 -1.91 -10.34 -9.93
C LEU A 155 -2.27 -9.13 -9.05
N ILE A 156 -1.72 -9.05 -7.84
CA ILE A 156 -2.04 -7.99 -6.87
C ILE A 156 -1.34 -6.68 -7.23
N LEU A 157 -0.02 -6.74 -7.37
CA LEU A 157 0.86 -5.58 -7.55
C LEU A 157 1.01 -5.18 -9.02
N GLY A 158 0.61 -6.04 -9.97
CA GLY A 158 0.76 -5.80 -11.41
C GLY A 158 2.16 -6.07 -11.95
N SER A 159 3.08 -6.51 -11.08
CA SER A 159 4.45 -6.79 -11.46
C SER A 159 5.14 -7.70 -10.44
N GLU A 160 6.21 -8.38 -10.87
CA GLU A 160 6.98 -9.26 -10.02
C GLU A 160 7.73 -8.41 -9.00
N SER A 161 7.61 -8.76 -7.72
CA SER A 161 8.32 -8.04 -6.67
C SER A 161 9.83 -8.19 -6.89
N MET A 162 10.48 -7.12 -7.35
CA MET A 162 11.93 -7.03 -7.42
C MET A 162 12.58 -6.92 -6.04
N ALA A 163 11.78 -6.83 -4.98
CA ALA A 163 12.21 -6.83 -3.59
C ALA A 163 12.65 -8.24 -3.16
N GLY A 164 13.76 -8.73 -3.71
CA GLY A 164 14.48 -9.87 -3.16
C GLY A 164 15.04 -10.89 -4.15
N ALA A 165 14.67 -10.86 -5.44
CA ALA A 165 15.05 -11.95 -6.35
C ALA A 165 16.27 -11.67 -7.23
N THR A 166 16.47 -10.45 -7.74
CA THR A 166 17.57 -10.20 -8.68
C THR A 166 17.92 -8.71 -8.71
N GLN A 167 19.22 -8.40 -8.73
CA GLN A 167 19.83 -7.09 -9.02
C GLN A 167 18.88 -6.12 -9.74
N SER A 168 18.13 -5.31 -8.98
CA SER A 168 17.12 -4.43 -9.57
C SER A 168 17.83 -3.23 -10.16
N TYR A 169 17.93 -3.19 -11.49
CA TYR A 169 18.42 -2.02 -12.21
C TYR A 169 17.49 -0.82 -11.98
N VAL A 170 18.05 0.38 -11.83
CA VAL A 170 17.28 1.63 -11.60
C VAL A 170 16.15 1.87 -12.60
N GLY A 171 16.30 1.38 -13.84
CA GLY A 171 15.24 1.42 -14.85
C GLY A 171 14.09 0.44 -14.56
N SER A 172 14.39 -0.75 -14.04
CA SER A 172 13.37 -1.73 -13.62
C SER A 172 12.55 -1.20 -12.45
N THR A 173 13.21 -0.64 -11.42
CA THR A 173 12.50 -0.06 -10.26
C THR A 173 11.59 1.09 -10.64
N LYS A 174 11.98 1.91 -11.63
CA LYS A 174 11.15 3.00 -12.15
C LYS A 174 9.90 2.46 -12.87
N ALA A 175 10.04 1.46 -13.73
CA ALA A 175 8.91 0.83 -14.39
C ALA A 175 7.91 0.21 -13.40
N HIS A 176 8.39 -0.44 -12.33
CA HIS A 176 7.52 -0.93 -11.25
C HIS A 176 6.76 0.21 -10.56
N GLN A 177 7.45 1.29 -10.20
CA GLN A 177 6.82 2.46 -9.58
C GLN A 177 5.73 3.06 -10.49
N ASP A 178 5.97 3.13 -11.79
CA ASP A 178 5.01 3.70 -12.74
C ASP A 178 3.76 2.83 -12.86
N ILE A 179 3.91 1.50 -12.95
CA ILE A 179 2.76 0.55 -12.92
C ILE A 179 1.96 0.70 -11.62
N PHE A 180 2.64 0.87 -10.48
CA PHE A 180 1.97 1.09 -9.20
C PHE A 180 1.18 2.40 -9.19
N ARG A 181 1.76 3.49 -9.71
CA ARG A 181 1.10 4.79 -9.79
C ARG A 181 -0.13 4.74 -10.69
N GLU A 182 -0.03 4.13 -11.86
CA GLU A 182 -1.16 3.97 -12.78
C GLU A 182 -2.31 3.20 -12.12
N ARG A 183 -2.02 2.10 -11.42
CA ARG A 183 -3.05 1.35 -10.67
C ARG A 183 -3.69 2.18 -9.56
N ILE A 184 -2.89 2.92 -8.79
CA ILE A 184 -3.39 3.80 -7.74
C ILE A 184 -4.29 4.89 -8.34
N GLU A 185 -3.93 5.45 -9.49
CA GLU A 185 -4.77 6.44 -10.18
C GLU A 185 -6.12 5.85 -10.60
N VAL A 186 -6.13 4.64 -11.17
CA VAL A 186 -7.38 3.95 -11.53
C VAL A 186 -8.26 3.73 -10.30
N TYR A 187 -7.69 3.28 -9.18
CA TYR A 187 -8.46 3.09 -7.94
C TYR A 187 -8.94 4.41 -7.34
N ARG A 188 -8.13 5.48 -7.38
CA ARG A 188 -8.53 6.82 -6.95
C ARG A 188 -9.70 7.33 -7.77
N ARG A 189 -9.62 7.22 -9.10
CA ARG A 189 -10.70 7.62 -10.01
C ARG A 189 -11.98 6.84 -9.75
N TYR A 190 -11.86 5.52 -9.52
CA TYR A 190 -13.01 4.69 -9.14
C TYR A 190 -13.67 5.16 -7.83
N ILE A 191 -12.87 5.47 -6.81
CA ILE A 191 -13.38 5.98 -5.53
C ILE A 191 -13.98 7.38 -5.72
N GLU A 192 -13.34 8.27 -6.49
CA GLU A 192 -13.88 9.60 -6.81
C GLU A 192 -15.25 9.51 -7.46
N ASN A 193 -15.39 8.65 -8.48
CA ASN A 193 -16.67 8.45 -9.16
C ASN A 193 -17.75 7.96 -8.18
N ILE A 194 -17.45 6.96 -7.35
CA ILE A 194 -18.42 6.46 -6.35
C ILE A 194 -18.77 7.51 -5.32
N MET A 195 -17.77 8.27 -4.85
CA MET A 195 -18.00 9.34 -3.89
C MET A 195 -18.93 10.39 -4.49
N ASN A 196 -18.69 10.81 -5.73
CA ASN A 196 -19.47 11.85 -6.40
C ASN A 196 -20.86 11.39 -6.86
N GLU A 197 -21.00 10.16 -7.35
CA GLU A 197 -22.28 9.64 -7.86
C GLU A 197 -23.20 9.14 -6.74
N GLU A 198 -22.65 8.49 -5.71
CA GLU A 198 -23.44 7.82 -4.69
C GLU A 198 -23.39 8.55 -3.34
N VAL A 199 -22.20 8.96 -2.87
CA VAL A 199 -22.06 9.48 -1.49
C VAL A 199 -22.46 10.94 -1.39
N MET A 200 -21.96 11.80 -2.27
CA MET A 200 -22.19 13.25 -2.23
C MET A 200 -23.68 13.62 -2.33
N PRO A 201 -24.49 13.06 -3.26
CA PRO A 201 -25.92 13.41 -3.32
C PRO A 201 -26.70 12.99 -2.08
N ARG A 202 -26.29 11.89 -1.42
CA ARG A 202 -26.91 11.44 -0.17
C ARG A 202 -26.53 12.33 1.01
N LEU A 203 -25.27 12.78 1.08
CA LEU A 203 -24.83 13.72 2.11
C LEU A 203 -25.51 15.08 1.98
N VAL A 204 -25.73 15.55 0.74
CA VAL A 204 -26.53 16.74 0.44
C VAL A 204 -27.98 16.54 0.90
N ALA A 205 -28.60 15.40 0.55
CA ALA A 205 -29.98 15.09 0.98
C ALA A 205 -30.14 15.01 2.51
N MET A 206 -29.07 14.65 3.22
CA MET A 206 -29.01 14.65 4.69
C MET A 206 -28.65 16.02 5.28
N GLY A 207 -28.30 17.02 4.46
CA GLY A 207 -27.96 18.38 4.91
C GLY A 207 -26.55 18.53 5.51
N TYR A 208 -25.63 17.59 5.26
CA TYR A 208 -24.26 17.69 5.77
C TYR A 208 -23.36 18.61 4.96
N ILE A 209 -23.65 18.74 3.66
CA ILE A 209 -22.78 19.39 2.66
C ILE A 209 -23.66 20.23 1.73
N PRO A 210 -23.25 21.46 1.36
CA PRO A 210 -23.99 22.26 0.38
C PRO A 210 -23.92 21.65 -1.03
N GLU A 211 -24.94 21.95 -1.85
CA GLU A 211 -25.01 21.50 -3.25
C GLU A 211 -23.84 22.07 -4.08
N GLY A 212 -23.34 21.27 -5.03
CA GLY A 212 -22.32 21.67 -6.00
C GLY A 212 -20.86 21.39 -5.60
N LEU A 213 -20.61 20.67 -4.51
CA LEU A 213 -19.27 20.21 -4.15
C LEU A 213 -18.95 18.88 -4.82
N GLU A 214 -17.74 18.78 -5.37
CA GLU A 214 -17.18 17.55 -5.93
C GLU A 214 -16.03 17.06 -5.05
N PHE A 215 -16.02 15.76 -4.78
CA PHE A 215 -14.90 15.08 -4.17
C PHE A 215 -13.82 14.84 -5.24
N LYS A 216 -12.63 15.37 -4.98
CA LYS A 216 -11.44 15.15 -5.79
C LYS A 216 -10.24 14.91 -4.89
N TYR A 217 -9.44 13.90 -5.19
CA TYR A 217 -8.16 13.72 -4.55
C TYR A 217 -7.24 14.89 -4.90
N SER A 218 -6.40 15.29 -3.94
CA SER A 218 -5.34 16.23 -4.23
C SER A 218 -4.44 15.60 -5.31
N ASN A 219 -4.33 16.27 -6.46
CA ASN A 219 -3.40 15.89 -7.53
C ASN A 219 -1.92 16.06 -7.13
N ARG A 220 -1.63 16.23 -5.83
CA ARG A 220 -0.35 15.89 -5.20
C ARG A 220 -0.14 14.39 -5.28
N ILE A 221 -0.06 13.87 -6.49
CA ILE A 221 0.72 12.68 -6.76
C ILE A 221 2.10 13.02 -6.20
N GLU A 222 2.63 12.17 -5.36
CA GLU A 222 4.01 12.22 -4.92
C GLU A 222 4.89 12.10 -6.17
N MET A 223 5.07 13.19 -6.90
CA MET A 223 6.11 13.29 -7.91
C MET A 223 7.39 12.90 -7.19
N ASN A 224 8.12 11.97 -7.81
CA ASN A 224 9.44 11.63 -7.35
C ASN A 224 10.24 12.93 -7.20
N ASN A 225 11.01 13.06 -6.12
CA ASN A 225 11.77 14.29 -5.84
C ASN A 225 12.59 14.72 -7.07
N GLU A 226 13.08 13.76 -7.87
CA GLU A 226 13.78 14.01 -9.14
C GLU A 226 12.92 14.69 -10.20
N ASP A 227 11.67 14.25 -10.41
CA ASP A 227 10.79 14.83 -11.42
C ASP A 227 10.23 16.17 -10.95
N ARG A 228 10.15 16.40 -9.62
CA ARG A 228 9.89 17.72 -9.04
C ARG A 228 11.04 18.66 -9.38
N ILE A 229 12.27 18.28 -9.08
CA ILE A 229 13.46 19.10 -9.36
C ILE A 229 13.53 19.46 -10.86
N LYS A 230 13.27 18.51 -11.77
CA LYS A 230 13.24 18.78 -13.22
C LYS A 230 12.13 19.75 -13.63
N LEU A 231 10.94 19.63 -13.04
CA LEU A 231 9.84 20.55 -13.32
C LEU A 231 10.18 21.97 -12.84
N TYR A 232 10.72 22.12 -11.63
CA TYR A 232 11.13 23.42 -11.13
C TYR A 232 12.33 23.99 -11.89
N GLN A 233 13.26 23.16 -12.37
CA GLN A 233 14.33 23.61 -13.24
C GLN A 233 13.78 24.17 -14.56
N LEU A 234 12.84 23.45 -15.20
CA LEU A 234 12.18 23.90 -16.43
C LEU A 234 11.36 25.19 -16.23
N ILE A 235 10.68 25.30 -15.09
CA ILE A 235 9.89 26.49 -14.76
C ILE A 235 10.81 27.66 -14.43
N THR A 236 11.87 27.48 -13.64
CA THR A 236 12.85 28.53 -13.29
C THR A 236 13.61 29.02 -14.53
N ASP A 237 13.84 28.16 -15.52
CA ASP A 237 14.50 28.52 -16.78
C ASP A 237 13.63 29.41 -17.68
N LYS A 238 12.30 29.42 -17.51
CA LYS A 238 11.35 30.12 -18.42
C LYS A 238 10.46 31.15 -17.73
N TYR A 239 10.29 31.05 -16.42
CA TYR A 239 9.35 31.85 -15.64
C TYR A 239 9.96 32.22 -14.28
N GLU A 240 9.69 33.44 -13.82
CA GLU A 240 10.05 33.87 -12.46
C GLU A 240 9.08 33.22 -11.46
N VAL A 241 9.57 32.21 -10.73
CA VAL A 241 8.83 31.60 -9.61
C VAL A 241 9.05 32.44 -8.36
N SER A 242 7.97 32.78 -7.67
CA SER A 242 8.07 33.52 -6.40
C SER A 242 8.73 32.65 -5.31
N ALA A 243 9.61 33.26 -4.52
CA ALA A 243 10.31 32.58 -3.42
C ALA A 243 9.31 31.95 -2.42
N ASP A 244 8.17 32.61 -2.21
CA ASP A 244 7.12 32.20 -1.29
C ASP A 244 6.43 30.88 -1.70
N GLU A 245 6.33 30.57 -3.00
CA GLU A 245 5.78 29.31 -3.49
C GLU A 245 6.76 28.14 -3.30
N ILE A 246 8.06 28.40 -3.48
CA ILE A 246 9.12 27.40 -3.27
C ILE A 246 9.27 27.08 -1.78
N GLU A 247 9.20 28.09 -0.91
CA GLU A 247 9.27 27.92 0.54
C GLU A 247 8.08 27.10 1.08
N LYS A 248 6.88 27.34 0.55
CA LYS A 248 5.66 26.61 0.95
C LYS A 248 5.67 25.15 0.48
N GLU A 249 6.32 24.86 -0.65
CA GLU A 249 6.28 23.55 -1.29
C GLU A 249 7.47 22.65 -0.94
N PHE A 250 8.64 23.22 -0.63
CA PHE A 250 9.85 22.47 -0.26
C PHE A 250 10.34 22.72 1.17
N GLY A 251 9.86 23.74 1.87
CA GLY A 251 10.36 24.11 3.20
C GLY A 251 11.81 24.60 3.19
N ILE A 252 12.33 25.03 2.02
CA ILE A 252 13.69 25.53 1.84
C ILE A 252 13.62 27.03 1.60
N ASN A 253 14.24 27.83 2.47
CA ASN A 253 14.39 29.27 2.26
C ASN A 253 15.34 29.54 1.08
N VAL A 254 14.81 30.10 0.00
CA VAL A 254 15.59 30.44 -1.19
C VAL A 254 16.12 31.88 -1.09
N GLY A 255 17.44 32.04 -1.15
CA GLY A 255 18.11 33.34 -1.24
C GLY A 255 18.09 33.94 -2.66
N LYS A 256 18.68 35.13 -2.84
CA LYS A 256 18.78 35.80 -4.14
C LYS A 256 19.45 34.92 -5.20
N GLN A 257 18.90 34.94 -6.43
CA GLN A 257 19.45 34.26 -7.60
C GLN A 257 20.92 34.65 -7.83
N LEU A 258 21.79 33.63 -7.92
CA LEU A 258 23.24 33.81 -8.08
C LEU A 258 23.70 34.03 -9.54
N ASN A 259 22.81 33.95 -10.53
CA ASN A 259 23.15 34.11 -11.94
C ASN A 259 22.33 35.20 -12.64
N ALA A 260 22.47 36.45 -12.17
CA ALA A 260 22.29 37.60 -13.04
C ALA A 260 23.66 37.89 -13.69
N VAL A 261 23.87 37.47 -14.93
CA VAL A 261 25.10 37.79 -15.68
C VAL A 261 25.20 39.32 -15.81
N PRO A 262 26.22 39.99 -15.25
CA PRO A 262 26.38 41.43 -15.42
C PRO A 262 27.12 41.67 -16.74
N MET A 263 26.41 42.16 -17.75
CA MET A 263 27.03 42.72 -18.95
C MET A 263 27.86 43.95 -18.57
N THR A 264 29.14 43.88 -18.88
CA THR A 264 30.17 44.89 -18.64
C THR A 264 30.09 46.06 -19.62
N SER A 265 30.07 47.29 -19.12
CA SER A 265 30.63 48.46 -19.83
C SER A 265 31.26 49.41 -18.81
N GLY A 266 32.56 49.65 -18.94
CA GLY A 266 33.43 50.21 -17.91
C GLY A 266 33.49 51.74 -17.80
N GLY A 267 34.39 52.19 -16.92
CA GLY A 267 34.89 53.57 -16.84
C GLY A 267 34.65 54.27 -15.50
N VAL A 268 35.66 54.25 -14.64
CA VAL A 268 35.80 54.98 -13.36
C VAL A 268 36.13 56.46 -13.69
N SER A 269 35.49 57.50 -13.11
CA SER A 269 35.96 58.14 -11.87
C SER A 269 34.98 59.16 -11.25
N SER A 270 34.93 59.08 -9.91
CA SER A 270 34.55 60.01 -8.83
C SER A 270 33.94 61.41 -9.11
N GLY A 271 32.83 61.70 -8.43
CA GLY A 271 32.42 63.07 -8.04
C GLY A 271 30.94 63.24 -7.63
N ILE A 272 30.66 63.16 -6.33
CA ILE A 272 29.65 63.89 -5.52
C ILE A 272 28.22 64.12 -6.08
N GLY A 273 27.23 63.50 -5.39
CA GLY A 273 25.93 64.05 -4.98
C GLY A 273 24.91 64.51 -6.03
N SER A 274 23.77 63.82 -6.15
CA SER A 274 22.46 64.47 -6.37
C SER A 274 21.28 63.51 -6.16
N LYS A 275 20.20 64.03 -5.58
CA LYS A 275 18.86 63.44 -5.55
C LYS A 275 18.26 63.42 -6.96
N SER A 276 17.48 62.39 -7.30
CA SER A 276 16.10 62.49 -7.83
C SER A 276 15.71 61.35 -8.78
N ASN A 277 14.67 60.62 -8.38
CA ASN A 277 13.53 60.02 -9.10
C ASN A 277 13.61 59.71 -10.62
N ASN A 278 13.18 58.47 -10.92
CA ASN A 278 12.16 58.13 -11.94
C ASN A 278 11.44 56.85 -11.47
N ASP A 279 10.28 56.95 -10.82
CA ASP A 279 8.93 56.88 -11.42
C ASP A 279 8.57 55.53 -12.10
N ARG A 280 8.13 54.57 -11.27
CA ARG A 280 6.97 53.73 -11.57
C ARG A 280 6.02 53.86 -10.38
N ARG A 281 4.92 54.58 -10.59
CA ARG A 281 3.96 54.99 -9.56
C ARG A 281 3.09 53.81 -9.10
N VAL A 282 3.69 52.86 -8.38
CA VAL A 282 2.97 51.80 -7.69
C VAL A 282 2.63 52.33 -6.30
N MET A 283 1.33 52.51 -6.03
CA MET A 283 0.83 52.97 -4.72
C MET A 283 1.23 51.97 -3.64
N SER A 284 1.92 52.44 -2.60
CA SER A 284 2.39 51.60 -1.49
C SER A 284 1.23 50.93 -0.77
N ASP A 285 1.49 49.77 -0.17
CA ASP A 285 0.45 48.97 0.49
C ASP A 285 -0.21 49.69 1.68
N GLU A 286 0.54 50.57 2.35
CA GLU A 286 0.00 51.45 3.41
C GLU A 286 -0.97 52.51 2.86
N GLU A 287 -0.68 53.12 1.70
CA GLU A 287 -1.56 54.12 1.09
C GLU A 287 -2.82 53.46 0.50
N TYR A 288 -2.70 52.23 -0.01
CA TYR A 288 -3.84 51.45 -0.49
C TYR A 288 -4.80 51.06 0.64
N TYR A 289 -4.28 50.59 1.78
CA TYR A 289 -5.10 50.20 2.93
C TYR A 289 -5.86 51.40 3.51
N LYS A 290 -5.23 52.58 3.58
CA LYS A 290 -5.91 53.81 4.05
C LYS A 290 -7.05 54.27 3.13
N ARG A 291 -6.97 54.01 1.83
CA ARG A 291 -8.00 54.43 0.86
C ARG A 291 -9.15 53.43 0.72
N TYR A 292 -8.86 52.13 0.79
CA TYR A 292 -9.85 51.09 0.45
C TYR A 292 -10.19 50.14 1.62
N GLY A 293 -9.51 50.25 2.76
CA GLY A 293 -9.86 49.51 3.99
C GLY A 293 -9.56 48.01 3.95
N HIS A 294 -8.93 47.49 2.89
CA HIS A 294 -8.50 46.11 2.76
C HIS A 294 -7.13 46.00 2.07
N SER A 295 -6.36 44.94 2.38
CA SER A 295 -5.09 44.66 1.72
C SER A 295 -5.30 44.16 0.28
N ARG A 296 -4.27 44.26 -0.58
CA ARG A 296 -4.32 43.79 -1.97
C ARG A 296 -4.32 42.26 -2.13
N SER A 297 -4.09 41.51 -1.05
CA SER A 297 -4.11 40.05 -1.06
C SER A 297 -5.54 39.51 -0.99
N SER A 298 -5.98 38.85 -2.06
CA SER A 298 -7.18 38.02 -2.05
C SER A 298 -7.04 36.93 -0.97
N GLN A 299 -7.95 36.94 0.01
CA GLN A 299 -8.09 35.90 1.04
C GLN A 299 -8.32 34.54 0.38
N ILE A 300 -7.28 33.72 0.29
CA ILE A 300 -7.42 32.27 0.27
C ILE A 300 -7.57 31.85 1.72
N ALA A 301 -8.81 31.73 2.19
CA ALA A 301 -9.10 31.19 3.50
C ALA A 301 -8.86 29.67 3.49
N ASN A 302 -7.71 29.23 4.03
CA ASN A 302 -7.49 27.83 4.42
C ASN A 302 -8.28 27.56 5.70
N PHE A 303 -9.39 26.82 5.62
CA PHE A 303 -10.21 26.45 6.77
C PHE A 303 -9.68 25.22 7.52
N LEU A 304 -8.42 25.28 7.97
CA LEU A 304 -7.91 24.36 8.98
C LEU A 304 -7.30 25.16 10.13
N LYS A 305 -8.19 25.75 10.94
CA LYS A 305 -7.99 26.08 12.36
C LYS A 305 -9.32 26.46 13.02
N GLN A 306 -10.06 25.46 13.48
CA GLN A 306 -10.53 25.21 14.85
C GLN A 306 -11.55 24.08 14.83
#